data_AF-A0A3P1ZYL3-F1
#
_entry.id   AF-A0A3P1ZYL3-F1
#
_cell.length_a   1.000
_cell.length_b   1.000
_cell.length_c   1.000
_cell.angle_alpha   90.00
_cell.angle_beta   90.00
_cell.angle_gamma   90.00
#
_symmetry.space_group_name_H-M   'P 1'
#
loop_
_entity.id
_entity.type
_entity.pdbx_description
1 polymer ?
#
loop_
_entity_poly.entity_id
_entity_poly.type
_entity_poly.pdbx_seq_one_letter_code
_entity_poly.pdbx_strand_id
1 'polypeptide(L)'
;MQNQAIQTLTLPPLDTSTYSGLAGLLSNPAYLAHAEQVFTHGGKLDPKAVSNLKSCAEGTINTLGNLQAVFAKLVMANTEARTWVVPDAEIAFAQFELSVMLGEVMPLLHHIYNTFQSDLDR
;
A
#
# COMPACT_ATOMS: atom_id res chain seq x y z
N MET A 1 20.72 -31.95 -8.72
CA MET A 1 19.95 -30.74 -8.39
C MET A 1 20.35 -30.33 -6.99
N GLN A 2 21.01 -29.18 -6.81
CA GLN A 2 21.41 -28.70 -5.49
C GLN A 2 20.16 -28.24 -4.73
N ASN A 3 19.96 -28.82 -3.54
CA ASN A 3 18.91 -28.45 -2.61
C ASN A 3 19.29 -27.08 -2.04
N GLN A 4 18.80 -25.98 -2.61
CA GLN A 4 18.96 -24.66 -2.01
C GLN A 4 18.22 -24.69 -0.67
N ALA A 5 18.98 -24.60 0.43
CA ALA A 5 18.40 -24.43 1.75
C ALA A 5 17.49 -23.20 1.71
N ILE A 6 16.23 -23.38 2.07
CA ILE A 6 15.29 -22.28 2.31
C ILE A 6 15.99 -21.38 3.33
N GLN A 7 16.46 -20.21 2.90
CA GLN A 7 17.06 -19.24 3.82
C GLN A 7 15.94 -18.67 4.67
N THR A 8 15.81 -19.19 5.88
CA THR A 8 14.91 -18.61 6.88
C THR A 8 15.55 -17.31 7.36
N LEU A 9 15.21 -16.19 6.70
CA LEU A 9 15.62 -14.87 7.17
C LEU A 9 14.96 -14.60 8.52
N THR A 10 15.80 -14.30 9.51
CA THR A 10 15.33 -13.89 10.83
C THR A 10 14.91 -12.43 10.74
N LEU A 11 13.61 -12.15 10.76
CA LEU A 11 13.08 -10.79 10.73
C LEU A 11 13.12 -10.17 12.13
N PRO A 12 13.34 -8.84 12.24
CA PRO A 12 13.17 -8.14 13.50
C PRO A 12 11.73 -8.31 13.99
N PRO A 13 11.46 -8.19 15.31
CA PRO A 13 10.11 -8.22 15.83
C PRO A 13 9.22 -7.21 15.09
N LEU A 14 8.04 -7.64 14.68
CA LEU A 14 7.07 -6.77 14.02
C LEU A 14 6.70 -5.62 14.95
N ASP A 15 6.85 -4.39 14.46
CA ASP A 15 6.39 -3.20 15.16
C ASP A 15 4.89 -3.02 14.94
N THR A 16 4.13 -3.19 16.01
CA THR A 16 2.67 -2.99 16.03
C THR A 16 2.26 -1.71 16.74
N SER A 17 3.20 -0.82 17.10
CA SER A 17 2.88 0.44 17.80
C SER A 17 2.05 1.38 16.93
N THR A 18 2.22 1.32 15.60
CA THR A 18 1.42 2.00 14.58
C THR A 18 0.54 0.99 13.85
N TYR A 19 -0.69 0.77 14.33
CA TYR A 19 -1.51 -0.40 13.97
C TYR A 19 -2.21 -0.33 12.60
N SER A 20 -1.96 0.64 11.72
CA SER A 20 -2.67 0.67 10.43
C SER A 20 -2.07 1.59 9.37
N GLY A 21 -2.45 1.32 8.11
CA GLY A 21 -2.18 2.17 6.96
C GLY A 21 -0.70 2.25 6.60
N LEU A 22 -0.34 3.34 5.91
CA LEU A 22 1.01 3.55 5.38
C LEU A 22 2.05 3.63 6.49
N ALA A 23 1.69 4.22 7.64
CA ALA A 23 2.58 4.27 8.81
C ALA A 23 2.98 2.87 9.28
N GLY A 24 2.02 1.94 9.38
CA GLY A 24 2.29 0.54 9.73
C GLY A 24 3.19 -0.18 8.71
N LEU A 25 3.06 0.12 7.41
CA LEU A 25 3.95 -0.40 6.38
C LEU A 25 5.38 0.14 6.53
N LEU A 26 5.51 1.46 6.74
CA LEU A 26 6.81 2.14 6.84
C LEU A 26 7.57 1.82 8.12
N SER A 27 6.87 1.47 9.20
CA SER A 27 7.50 0.99 10.45
C SER A 27 8.06 -0.44 10.32
N ASN A 28 7.71 -1.17 9.25
CA ASN A 28 8.11 -2.57 9.05
C ASN A 28 8.84 -2.80 7.71
N PRO A 29 9.91 -2.04 7.39
CA PRO A 29 10.56 -2.09 6.07
C PRO A 29 11.26 -3.42 5.78
N ALA A 30 11.79 -4.09 6.81
CA ALA A 30 12.40 -5.42 6.68
C ALA A 30 11.38 -6.48 6.22
N TYR A 31 10.12 -6.33 6.62
CA TYR A 31 9.04 -7.22 6.21
C TYR A 31 8.58 -6.94 4.76
N LEU A 32 8.62 -5.68 4.31
CA LEU A 32 8.40 -5.32 2.90
C LEU A 32 9.50 -5.88 1.99
N ALA A 33 10.76 -5.72 2.39
CA ALA A 33 11.91 -6.28 1.65
C ALA A 33 11.89 -7.81 1.62
N HIS A 34 11.48 -8.45 2.71
CA HIS A 34 11.34 -9.91 2.74
C HIS A 34 10.14 -10.39 1.91
N ALA A 35 9.05 -9.62 1.87
CA ALA A 35 7.97 -9.89 0.93
C ALA A 35 8.54 -9.91 -0.50
N GLU A 36 9.29 -8.88 -0.93
CA GLU A 36 9.98 -8.82 -2.24
C GLU A 36 10.81 -10.07 -2.57
N GLN A 37 11.55 -10.59 -1.59
CA GLN A 37 12.35 -11.81 -1.77
C GLN A 37 11.49 -13.07 -1.84
N VAL A 38 10.45 -13.19 -1.02
CA VAL A 38 9.47 -14.30 -1.10
C VAL A 38 8.77 -14.28 -2.47
N PHE A 39 8.45 -13.09 -3.00
CA PHE A 39 7.87 -12.91 -4.32
C PHE A 39 8.82 -13.36 -5.44
N THR A 40 10.11 -13.02 -5.36
CA THR A 40 11.06 -13.24 -6.46
C THR A 40 11.67 -14.63 -6.45
N HIS A 41 11.84 -15.24 -5.27
CA HIS A 41 12.64 -16.45 -5.10
C HIS A 41 11.86 -17.63 -4.49
N GLY A 42 10.61 -17.41 -4.09
CA GLY A 42 9.82 -18.41 -3.38
C GLY A 42 10.23 -18.51 -1.90
N GLY A 43 9.23 -18.57 -1.02
CA GLY A 43 9.42 -18.61 0.42
C GLY A 43 8.07 -18.56 1.14
N LYS A 44 8.10 -18.45 2.47
CA LYS A 44 6.90 -18.23 3.28
C LYS A 44 7.19 -17.17 4.34
N LEU A 45 6.25 -16.25 4.50
CA LEU A 45 6.24 -15.33 5.63
C LEU A 45 5.49 -15.95 6.82
N ASP A 46 5.82 -15.49 8.03
CA ASP A 46 5.07 -15.85 9.22
C ASP A 46 3.60 -15.37 9.11
N PRO A 47 2.60 -16.20 9.47
CA PRO A 47 1.18 -15.83 9.32
C PRO A 47 0.76 -14.55 10.04
N LYS A 48 1.37 -14.21 11.18
CA LYS A 48 1.09 -12.96 11.91
C LYS A 48 1.63 -11.76 11.15
N ALA A 49 2.81 -11.88 10.53
CA ALA A 49 3.38 -10.84 9.67
C ALA A 49 2.51 -10.62 8.42
N VAL A 50 2.07 -11.71 7.77
CA VAL A 50 1.14 -11.70 6.63
C VAL A 50 -0.16 -10.96 7.00
N SER A 51 -0.79 -11.33 8.10
CA SER A 51 -2.04 -10.71 8.58
C SER A 51 -1.89 -9.20 8.83
N ASN A 52 -0.79 -8.78 9.48
CA ASN A 52 -0.56 -7.37 9.78
C ASN A 52 -0.21 -6.54 8.54
N LEU A 53 0.65 -7.05 7.64
CA LEU A 53 0.95 -6.36 6.38
C LEU A 53 -0.30 -6.20 5.52
N LYS A 54 -1.16 -7.22 5.47
CA LYS A 54 -2.43 -7.16 4.76
C LYS A 54 -3.35 -6.07 5.34
N SER A 55 -3.50 -6.03 6.66
CA SER A 55 -4.31 -5.00 7.33
C SER A 55 -3.77 -3.58 7.06
N CYS A 56 -2.45 -3.41 7.07
CA CYS A 56 -1.82 -2.12 6.75
C CYS A 56 -2.02 -1.74 5.28
N ALA A 57 -1.88 -2.68 4.34
CA ALA A 57 -2.14 -2.45 2.93
C ALA A 57 -3.60 -2.08 2.66
N GLU A 58 -4.55 -2.82 3.24
CA GLU A 58 -5.98 -2.54 3.15
C GLU A 58 -6.34 -1.15 3.69
N GLY A 59 -5.83 -0.79 4.87
CA GLY A 59 -6.02 0.54 5.45
C GLY A 59 -5.46 1.65 4.56
N THR A 60 -4.33 1.41 3.90
CA THR A 60 -3.71 2.36 2.96
C THR A 60 -4.55 2.51 1.71
N ILE A 61 -5.00 1.40 1.10
CA ILE A 61 -5.86 1.39 -0.09
C ILE A 61 -7.14 2.18 0.18
N ASN A 62 -7.81 1.90 1.30
CA ASN A 62 -9.05 2.59 1.67
C ASN A 62 -8.83 4.10 1.88
N THR A 63 -7.72 4.49 2.50
CA THR A 63 -7.38 5.90 2.72
C THR A 63 -7.13 6.62 1.40
N LEU A 64 -6.33 6.03 0.52
CA LEU A 64 -6.00 6.60 -0.79
C LEU A 64 -7.24 6.69 -1.71
N GLY A 65 -8.09 5.65 -1.72
CA GLY A 65 -9.36 5.67 -2.46
C GLY A 65 -10.32 6.76 -1.94
N ASN A 66 -10.42 6.93 -0.63
CA ASN A 66 -11.21 8.01 -0.03
C ASN A 66 -10.65 9.39 -0.37
N LEU A 67 -9.33 9.57 -0.36
CA LEU A 67 -8.68 10.83 -0.74
C LEU A 67 -9.02 11.19 -2.20
N GLN A 68 -8.95 10.22 -3.12
CA GLN A 68 -9.34 10.41 -4.52
C GLN A 68 -10.81 10.84 -4.65
N ALA A 69 -11.71 10.20 -3.91
CA ALA A 69 -13.14 10.53 -3.93
C ALA A 69 -13.43 11.92 -3.35
N VAL A 70 -12.77 12.31 -2.26
CA VAL A 70 -12.89 13.66 -1.67
C VAL A 70 -12.33 14.71 -2.63
N PHE A 71 -11.16 14.46 -3.21
CA PHE A 71 -10.53 15.37 -4.16
C PHE A 71 -11.43 15.60 -5.38
N ALA A 72 -12.01 14.54 -5.97
CA ALA A 72 -12.95 14.66 -7.07
C ALA A 72 -14.18 15.53 -6.73
N LYS A 73 -14.73 15.40 -5.52
CA LYS A 73 -15.84 16.24 -5.04
C LYS A 73 -15.43 17.72 -4.90
N LEU A 74 -14.22 18.00 -4.43
CA LEU A 74 -13.70 19.36 -4.32
C LEU A 74 -13.49 20.00 -5.69
N VAL A 75 -12.99 19.25 -6.66
CA VAL A 75 -12.86 19.70 -8.05
C VAL A 75 -14.23 20.05 -8.64
N MET A 76 -15.21 19.15 -8.52
CA MET A 76 -16.58 19.42 -8.99
C MET A 76 -17.18 20.67 -8.34
N ALA A 77 -17.05 20.79 -7.01
CA ALA A 77 -17.53 21.95 -6.27
C ALA A 77 -16.88 23.25 -6.74
N ASN A 78 -15.58 23.25 -7.04
CA ASN A 78 -14.92 24.43 -7.59
C ASN A 78 -15.41 24.78 -8.99
N THR A 79 -15.52 23.79 -9.89
CA THR A 79 -15.94 24.00 -11.27
C THR A 79 -17.38 24.49 -11.37
N GLU A 80 -18.29 23.91 -10.59
CA GLU A 80 -19.72 24.22 -10.63
C GLU A 80 -20.07 25.51 -9.90
N ALA A 81 -19.50 25.71 -8.70
CA ALA A 81 -19.89 26.83 -7.86
C ALA A 81 -18.98 28.06 -8.04
N ARG A 82 -17.78 27.90 -8.64
CA ARG A 82 -16.71 28.92 -8.70
C ARG A 82 -16.44 29.58 -7.34
N THR A 83 -16.67 28.83 -6.28
CA THR A 83 -16.59 29.35 -4.90
C THR A 83 -15.16 29.42 -4.41
N TRP A 84 -14.24 28.66 -5.01
CA TRP A 84 -12.83 28.72 -4.65
C TRP A 84 -12.05 29.48 -5.72
N VAL A 85 -11.04 30.23 -5.28
CA VAL A 85 -10.20 31.08 -6.15
C VAL A 85 -9.07 30.26 -6.78
N VAL A 86 -9.13 28.92 -6.71
CA VAL A 86 -8.06 28.05 -7.21
C VAL A 86 -8.16 27.98 -8.74
N PRO A 87 -7.10 28.34 -9.47
CA PRO A 87 -7.08 28.26 -10.94
C PRO A 87 -7.25 26.83 -11.45
N ASP A 88 -7.99 26.66 -12.55
CA ASP A 88 -8.22 25.34 -13.18
C ASP A 88 -6.92 24.60 -13.52
N ALA A 89 -5.86 25.34 -13.88
CA ALA A 89 -4.54 24.77 -14.15
C ALA A 89 -3.90 24.12 -12.91
N GLU A 90 -4.07 24.72 -11.73
CA GLU A 90 -3.56 24.16 -10.47
C GLU A 90 -4.36 22.91 -10.07
N ILE A 91 -5.67 22.91 -10.33
CA ILE A 91 -6.53 21.75 -10.08
C ILE A 91 -6.16 20.59 -11.00
N ALA A 92 -5.97 20.85 -12.30
CA ALA A 92 -5.56 19.84 -13.25
C ALA A 92 -4.19 19.26 -12.90
N PHE A 93 -3.25 20.10 -12.44
CA PHE A 93 -1.93 19.66 -12.01
C PHE A 93 -2.00 18.77 -10.76
N ALA A 94 -2.74 19.20 -9.72
CA ALA A 94 -2.91 18.41 -8.50
C ALA A 94 -3.63 17.07 -8.77
N GLN A 95 -4.60 17.03 -9.70
CA GLN A 95 -5.25 15.79 -10.11
C GLN A 95 -4.29 14.84 -10.84
N PHE A 96 -3.41 15.39 -11.67
CA PHE A 96 -2.36 14.64 -12.34
C PHE A 96 -1.39 14.03 -11.34
N GLU A 97 -0.84 14.81 -10.41
CA GLU A 97 0.09 14.32 -9.39
C GLU A 97 -0.53 13.22 -8.52
N LEU A 98 -1.78 13.40 -8.08
CA LEU A 98 -2.50 12.39 -7.33
C LEU A 98 -2.64 11.09 -8.15
N SER A 99 -2.95 11.21 -9.44
CA SER A 99 -3.12 10.05 -10.32
C SER A 99 -1.80 9.31 -10.56
N VAL A 100 -0.68 10.02 -10.68
CA VAL A 100 0.67 9.43 -10.78
C VAL A 100 1.01 8.69 -9.48
N MET A 101 0.84 9.34 -8.32
CA MET A 101 1.11 8.72 -7.02
C MET A 101 0.28 7.45 -6.81
N LEU A 102 -1.02 7.49 -7.14
CA LEU A 102 -1.89 6.31 -7.06
C LEU A 102 -1.42 5.22 -8.04
N GLY A 103 -1.02 5.58 -9.25
CA GLY A 103 -0.50 4.65 -10.25
C GLY A 103 0.77 3.93 -9.80
N GLU A 104 1.64 4.58 -9.02
CA GLU A 104 2.86 3.98 -8.49
C GLU A 104 2.61 3.12 -7.24
N VAL A 105 1.75 3.60 -6.32
CA VAL A 105 1.59 2.99 -5.00
C VAL A 105 0.54 1.87 -4.99
N MET A 106 -0.56 2.01 -5.73
CA MET A 106 -1.65 1.03 -5.71
C MET A 106 -1.25 -0.37 -6.18
N PRO A 107 -0.42 -0.56 -7.23
CA PRO A 107 0.01 -1.90 -7.63
C PRO A 107 0.74 -2.65 -6.51
N LEU A 108 1.65 -1.98 -5.79
CA LEU A 108 2.38 -2.56 -4.67
C LEU A 108 1.43 -2.93 -3.52
N LEU A 109 0.49 -2.05 -3.17
CA LEU A 109 -0.48 -2.30 -2.10
C LEU A 109 -1.42 -3.47 -2.44
N HIS A 110 -1.95 -3.51 -3.66
CA HIS A 110 -2.78 -4.62 -4.11
C HIS A 110 -2.00 -5.92 -4.17
N HIS A 111 -0.73 -5.87 -4.55
CA HIS A 111 0.13 -7.05 -4.56
C HIS A 111 0.35 -7.61 -3.16
N ILE A 112 0.74 -6.76 -2.20
CA ILE A 112 0.84 -7.12 -0.78
C ILE A 112 -0.48 -7.72 -0.29
N TYR A 113 -1.61 -7.07 -0.59
CA TYR A 113 -2.92 -7.56 -0.16
C TYR A 113 -3.29 -8.93 -0.76
N ASN A 114 -3.06 -9.13 -2.06
CA ASN A 114 -3.51 -10.30 -2.80
C ASN A 114 -2.59 -11.52 -2.62
N THR A 115 -1.28 -11.34 -2.61
CA THR A 115 -0.37 -12.50 -2.49
C THR A 115 -0.42 -13.12 -1.10
N PHE A 116 -0.76 -12.34 -0.10
CA PHE A 116 -1.00 -12.82 1.26
C PHE A 116 -2.38 -13.47 1.46
N GLN A 117 -3.31 -13.33 0.51
CA GLN A 117 -4.56 -14.06 0.50
C GLN A 117 -4.32 -15.56 0.23
N SER A 118 -3.47 -15.91 -0.75
CA SER A 118 -3.23 -17.31 -1.14
C SER A 118 -2.49 -18.15 -0.12
N ASP A 119 -1.75 -17.52 0.80
CA ASP A 119 -1.01 -18.20 1.88
C ASP A 119 -1.86 -18.42 3.15
N LEU A 120 -2.99 -17.71 3.29
CA LEU A 120 -3.94 -17.92 4.39
C LEU A 120 -5.01 -18.98 4.07
N ASP A 121 -5.28 -19.21 2.79
CA ASP A 121 -6.30 -20.14 2.31
C ASP A 121 -5.78 -21.59 2.09
N ARG A 122 -4.50 -21.87 2.42
CA ARG A 122 -3.83 -23.19 2.32
C ARG A 122 -3.43 -23.73 3.68
#